data_AF-A0A927PRF8-F1
#
_entry.id   AF-A0A927PRF8-F1
#
_cell.length_a   1.000
_cell.length_b   1.000
_cell.length_c   1.000
_cell.angle_alpha   90.00
_cell.angle_beta   90.00
_cell.angle_gamma   90.00
#
_symmetry.space_group_name_H-M   'P 1'
#
loop_
_entity.id
_entity.type
_entity.pdbx_description
1 polymer ?
#
loop_
_entity_poly.entity_id
_entity_poly.type
_entity_poly.pdbx_seq_one_letter_code
_entity_poly.pdbx_strand_id
1 'polypeptide(L)'
;MNDWTKGLGVTQPHYSKIVGGVVPLTPQRAAVVEAWLEGAVRRDAPPPVSDRAMRIRRIAGSIQVQLRELTDLLTSEGARSRRPVKRAGKREKIVKD
;
A
#
# COMPACT_ATOMS: atom_id res chain seq x y z
N MET A 1 -2.11 21.45 20.93
CA MET A 1 -3.29 21.09 21.75
C MET A 1 -4.44 20.82 20.79
N ASN A 2 -4.88 19.57 20.65
CA ASN A 2 -5.81 19.14 19.60
C ASN A 2 -7.19 19.83 19.76
N ASP A 3 -7.73 20.39 18.68
CA ASP A 3 -8.91 21.29 18.73
C ASP A 3 -10.17 20.69 19.35
N TRP A 4 -10.34 19.37 19.26
CA TRP A 4 -11.48 18.67 19.85
C TRP A 4 -11.45 18.63 21.38
N THR A 5 -10.26 18.70 22.01
CA THR A 5 -10.13 18.74 23.49
C THR A 5 -10.63 20.05 24.10
N LYS A 6 -10.52 21.16 23.34
CA LYS A 6 -11.09 22.46 23.74
C LYS A 6 -12.62 22.42 23.72
N GLY A 7 -13.22 21.75 22.72
CA GLY A 7 -14.68 21.58 22.61
C GLY A 7 -15.32 20.74 23.72
N LEU A 8 -14.56 19.83 24.33
CA LEU A 8 -15.04 19.00 25.44
C LEU A 8 -14.85 19.64 26.83
N GLY A 9 -14.09 20.74 26.92
CA GLY A 9 -13.71 21.35 28.21
C GLY A 9 -12.88 20.40 29.08
N VAL A 10 -12.08 19.53 28.46
CA VAL A 10 -11.31 18.47 29.14
C VAL A 10 -9.83 18.81 29.08
N THR A 11 -9.16 18.87 30.23
CA THR A 11 -7.70 19.03 30.30
C THR A 11 -6.99 17.73 29.93
N GLN A 12 -5.76 17.80 29.44
CA GLN A 12 -4.97 16.63 29.02
C GLN A 12 -4.90 15.50 30.08
N PRO A 13 -4.74 15.76 31.39
CA PRO A 13 -4.75 14.71 32.41
C PRO A 13 -6.11 14.01 32.54
N HIS A 14 -7.20 14.75 32.31
CA HIS A 14 -8.55 14.22 32.39
C HIS A 14 -8.91 13.35 31.17
N TYR A 15 -8.38 13.71 29.99
CA TYR A 15 -8.50 12.90 28.78
C TYR A 15 -7.86 11.50 28.93
N SER A 16 -6.64 11.44 29.48
CA SER A 16 -5.95 10.16 29.68
C SER A 16 -6.74 9.19 30.58
N LYS A 17 -7.48 9.71 31.57
CA LYS A 17 -8.34 8.90 32.45
C LYS A 17 -9.60 8.38 31.76
N ILE A 18 -10.16 9.17 30.83
CA ILE A 18 -11.31 8.76 30.02
C ILE A 18 -10.91 7.64 29.05
N VAL A 19 -9.80 7.82 28.32
CA VAL A 19 -9.27 6.79 27.40
C VAL A 19 -8.87 5.52 28.13
N GLY A 20 -8.29 5.65 29.33
CA GLY A 20 -7.92 4.52 30.18
C GLY A 20 -9.09 3.84 30.89
N GLY A 21 -10.35 4.26 30.64
CA GLY A 21 -11.54 3.65 31.24
C GLY A 21 -11.72 3.92 32.74
N VAL A 22 -10.95 4.84 33.32
CA VAL A 22 -10.95 5.13 34.75
C VAL A 22 -12.12 6.03 35.15
N VAL A 23 -12.63 6.84 34.21
CA VAL A 23 -13.78 7.73 34.43
C VAL A 23 -14.71 7.67 33.21
N PRO A 24 -16.02 7.39 33.40
CA PRO A 24 -16.97 7.38 32.29
C PRO A 24 -17.21 8.80 31.76
N LEU A 25 -17.40 8.93 30.44
CA LEU A 25 -17.87 10.16 29.82
C LEU A 25 -19.31 10.44 30.24
N THR A 26 -19.62 11.70 30.54
CA THR A 26 -21.01 12.10 30.70
C THR A 26 -21.74 11.97 29.35
N PRO A 27 -23.05 11.67 29.32
CA PRO A 27 -23.79 11.46 28.07
C PRO A 27 -23.66 12.62 27.07
N GLN A 28 -23.64 13.86 27.56
CA GLN A 28 -23.44 15.05 26.75
C GLN A 28 -22.06 15.10 26.08
N ARG A 29 -21.00 14.65 26.76
CA ARG A 29 -19.65 14.61 26.21
C ARG A 29 -19.46 13.43 25.26
N ALA A 30 -20.11 12.30 25.52
CA ALA A 30 -20.15 11.16 24.61
C ALA A 30 -20.76 11.57 23.25
N ALA A 31 -21.88 12.28 23.25
CA ALA A 31 -22.52 12.78 22.03
C ALA A 31 -21.61 13.72 21.21
N VAL A 32 -20.82 14.58 21.88
CA VAL A 32 -19.86 15.47 21.20
C VAL A 32 -18.72 14.68 20.56
N VAL A 33 -18.23 13.63 21.24
CA VAL A 33 -17.21 12.73 20.69
C VAL A 33 -17.76 11.94 19.50
N GLU A 34 -18.97 11.40 19.60
CA GLU A 34 -19.64 10.68 18.52
C GLU A 34 -19.84 11.58 17.29
N ALA A 35 -20.36 12.79 17.46
CA ALA A 35 -20.52 13.75 16.36
C ALA A 35 -19.18 14.12 15.70
N TRP A 36 -18.10 14.22 16.49
CA TRP A 36 -16.77 14.48 15.95
C TRP A 36 -16.22 13.28 15.18
N LEU A 37 -16.40 12.05 15.70
CA LEU A 37 -15.98 10.82 15.04
C LEU A 37 -16.76 10.60 13.73
N GLU A 38 -18.08 10.81 13.72
CA GLU A 38 -18.89 10.76 12.51
C GLU A 38 -18.44 11.79 11.47
N GLY A 39 -18.10 13.01 11.92
CA GLY A 39 -17.55 14.06 11.07
C GLY A 39 -16.18 13.74 10.51
N ALA A 40 -15.30 13.10 11.29
CA ALA A 40 -13.98 12.65 10.87
C ALA A 40 -14.08 11.49 9.85
N VAL A 41 -14.93 10.51 10.12
CA VAL A 41 -15.19 9.37 9.21
C VAL A 41 -15.74 9.86 7.86
N ARG A 42 -16.58 10.91 7.85
CA ARG A 42 -17.06 11.53 6.61
C ARG A 42 -15.98 12.31 5.84
N ARG A 43 -14.97 12.86 6.53
CA ARG A 43 -13.86 13.59 5.89
C ARG A 43 -12.83 12.66 5.28
N ASP A 44 -12.59 11.52 5.91
CA ASP A 44 -11.61 10.52 5.45
C ASP A 44 -12.20 9.46 4.51
N ALA A 45 -13.51 9.54 4.21
CA ALA A 45 -14.13 8.69 3.21
C ALA A 45 -13.55 9.01 1.83
N PRO A 46 -12.90 8.04 1.14
CA PRO A 46 -12.43 8.27 -0.21
C PRO A 46 -13.64 8.64 -1.11
N PRO A 47 -13.50 9.61 -2.01
CA PRO A 47 -14.60 9.99 -2.89
C PRO A 47 -15.06 8.76 -3.67
N PRO A 48 -16.38 8.61 -3.90
CA PRO A 48 -16.90 7.48 -4.67
C PRO A 48 -16.23 7.45 -6.03
N VAL A 49 -15.44 6.40 -6.28
CA VAL A 49 -14.75 6.21 -7.55
C VAL A 49 -15.81 5.85 -8.58
N SER A 50 -16.02 6.72 -9.57
CA SER A 50 -17.02 6.48 -10.61
C SER A 50 -16.77 5.14 -11.31
N ASP A 51 -17.85 4.48 -11.77
CA ASP A 51 -17.76 3.22 -12.53
C ASP A 51 -16.83 3.34 -13.74
N ARG A 52 -16.81 4.53 -14.36
CA ARG A 52 -15.88 4.86 -15.45
C ARG A 52 -14.42 4.80 -15.00
N ALA A 53 -14.09 5.37 -13.84
CA ALA A 53 -12.74 5.33 -13.29
C ALA A 53 -12.32 3.91 -12.90
N MET A 54 -13.24 3.10 -12.35
CA MET A 54 -12.98 1.68 -12.09
C MET A 54 -12.71 0.89 -13.38
N ARG A 55 -13.50 1.15 -14.43
CA ARG A 55 -13.30 0.52 -15.75
C ARG A 55 -11.95 0.90 -16.36
N ILE A 56 -11.54 2.16 -16.26
CA ILE A 56 -10.22 2.63 -16.71
C ILE A 56 -9.11 1.89 -15.95
N ARG A 57 -9.18 1.81 -14.62
CA ARG A 57 -8.19 1.09 -13.80
C ARG A 57 -8.07 -0.38 -14.17
N ARG A 58 -9.20 -1.06 -14.39
CA ARG A 58 -9.22 -2.47 -14.81
C ARG A 58 -8.53 -2.67 -16.15
N ILE A 59 -8.84 -1.83 -17.13
CA ILE A 59 -8.21 -1.88 -18.46
C ILE A 59 -6.70 -1.62 -18.35
N ALA A 60 -6.30 -0.58 -17.61
CA ALA A 60 -4.89 -0.24 -17.41
C ALA A 60 -4.11 -1.40 -16.76
N GLY A 61 -4.68 -2.04 -15.73
CA GLY A 61 -4.06 -3.22 -15.10
C GLY A 61 -3.90 -4.40 -16.06
N SER A 62 -4.91 -4.67 -16.90
CA SER A 62 -4.82 -5.72 -17.93
C SER A 62 -3.70 -5.45 -18.93
N ILE A 63 -3.57 -4.19 -19.39
CA ILE A 63 -2.51 -3.79 -20.33
C ILE A 63 -1.13 -3.99 -19.69
N GLN A 64 -0.95 -3.63 -18.42
CA GLN A 64 0.33 -3.81 -17.72
C GLN A 64 0.74 -5.28 -17.63
N VAL A 65 -0.20 -6.18 -17.36
CA VAL A 65 0.05 -7.62 -17.33
C VAL A 65 0.46 -8.13 -18.72
N GLN A 66 -0.28 -7.74 -19.76
CA GLN A 66 0.02 -8.14 -21.15
C GLN A 66 1.40 -7.65 -21.62
N LEU A 67 1.78 -6.42 -21.26
CA LEU A 67 3.11 -5.89 -21.59
C LEU A 67 4.23 -6.65 -20.87
N ARG A 68 4.02 -7.06 -19.62
CA ARG A 68 4.98 -7.89 -18.88
C ARG A 68 5.15 -9.25 -19.56
N GLU A 69 4.04 -9.91 -19.88
CA GLU A 69 4.06 -11.20 -20.58
C GLU A 69 4.79 -11.10 -21.93
N LEU A 70 4.52 -10.06 -22.71
CA LEU A 70 5.22 -9.81 -23.97
C LEU A 70 6.72 -9.62 -23.76
N THR A 71 7.12 -8.87 -22.74
CA THR A 71 8.53 -8.64 -22.41
C THR A 71 9.23 -9.95 -22.02
N ASP A 72 8.56 -10.81 -21.26
CA ASP A 72 9.08 -12.11 -20.86
C ASP A 72 9.25 -13.04 -22.08
N LEU A 73 8.27 -13.06 -22.99
CA LEU A 73 8.34 -13.83 -24.24
C LEU A 73 9.52 -13.37 -25.11
N LEU A 74 9.66 -12.07 -25.34
CA LEU A 74 10.78 -11.49 -26.12
C LEU A 74 12.14 -11.78 -25.48
N THR A 75 12.22 -11.73 -24.14
CA THR A 75 13.44 -12.06 -23.41
C THR A 75 13.80 -13.53 -23.58
N SER A 76 12.83 -14.43 -23.48
CA SER A 76 13.02 -15.87 -23.66
C SER A 76 13.46 -16.24 -25.09
N GLU A 77 12.99 -15.51 -26.09
CA GLU A 77 13.36 -15.69 -27.49
C GLU A 77 14.78 -15.17 -27.76
N GLY A 78 15.10 -13.96 -27.26
CA GLY A 78 16.45 -13.40 -27.32
C GLY A 78 17.51 -14.20 -26.55
N ALA A 79 17.11 -14.91 -25.49
CA ALA A 79 17.97 -15.82 -24.74
C ALA A 79 18.18 -17.16 -25.46
N ARG A 80 17.15 -17.70 -26.13
CA ARG A 80 17.26 -18.92 -26.96
C ARG A 80 18.18 -18.72 -28.15
N SER A 81 18.18 -17.52 -28.75
CA SER A 81 19.07 -17.16 -29.86
C SER A 81 20.55 -17.09 -29.46
N ARG A 82 20.85 -16.75 -28.19
CA ARG A 82 22.23 -16.56 -27.68
C ARG A 82 22.83 -17.82 -27.04
N ARG A 83 22.58 -19.02 -27.56
CA ARG A 83 23.30 -20.22 -27.07
C ARG A 83 24.81 -20.05 -27.32
N PRO A 84 25.66 -20.01 -26.28
CA PRO A 84 27.10 -19.96 -26.47
C PRO A 84 27.59 -21.31 -26.99
N VAL A 85 28.25 -21.30 -28.13
CA VAL A 85 28.99 -22.46 -28.64
C VAL A 85 30.07 -22.79 -27.62
N LYS A 86 29.91 -23.90 -26.87
CA LYS A 86 30.95 -24.42 -25.98
C LYS A 86 32.19 -24.72 -26.82
N ARG A 87 33.18 -23.83 -26.80
CA ARG A 87 34.52 -24.11 -27.33
C ARG A 87 35.10 -25.24 -26.49
N ALA A 88 35.22 -26.43 -27.08
CA ALA A 88 35.87 -27.58 -26.48
C ALA A 88 37.36 -27.25 -26.28
N GLY A 89 37.73 -26.83 -25.08
CA GLY A 89 39.12 -26.60 -24.68
C GLY A 89 39.85 -27.92 -24.48
N LYS A 90 40.58 -28.37 -25.51
CA LYS A 90 41.57 -29.44 -25.44
C LYS A 90 42.70 -28.99 -24.50
N ARG A 91 42.74 -29.54 -23.27
CA ARG A 91 43.87 -29.37 -22.35
C ARG A 91 45.03 -30.23 -22.86
N GLU A 92 46.00 -29.59 -23.51
CA GLU A 92 47.27 -30.20 -23.89
C GLU A 92 48.17 -30.27 -22.64
N LYS A 93 48.67 -31.47 -22.33
CA LYS A 93 49.53 -31.75 -21.18
C LYS A 93 50.93 -31.20 -21.46
N ILE A 94 51.43 -30.32 -20.59
CA ILE A 94 52.86 -30.01 -20.54
C ILE A 94 53.47 -30.89 -19.45
N VAL A 95 54.23 -31.89 -19.89
CA VAL A 95 55.18 -32.66 -19.08
C VAL A 95 56.42 -31.78 -18.88
N LYS A 96 56.96 -31.75 -17.67
CA LYS A 96 58.30 -31.20 -17.40
C LYS A 96 59.09 -32.24 -16.62
N ASP A 97 60.29 -32.51 -17.13
CA ASP A 97 61.39 -33.27 -16.52
C ASP A 97 61.83 -32.72 -15.16
#